data_AF-A0A953M7K1-F1
#
_entry.id   AF-A0A953M7K1-F1
#
_cell.length_a   1.000
_cell.length_b   1.000
_cell.length_c   1.000
_cell.angle_alpha   90.00
_cell.angle_beta   90.00
_cell.angle_gamma   90.00
#
_symmetry.space_group_name_H-M   'P 1'
#
loop_
_entity.id
_entity.type
_entity.pdbx_description
1 polymer ?
#
loop_
_entity_poly.entity_id
_entity_poly.type
_entity_poly.pdbx_seq_one_letter_code
_entity_poly.pdbx_strand_id
1 'polypeptide(L)'
;AFLQHGSIPIEPNPWTPQATTVREQAGRDVGYEELESAIVTRLQERLGMRLVPGELDDEERTAAEVIERERYASDAWTLKR
;
A
#
# COMPACT_ATOMS: atom_id res chain seq x y z
N ALA A 1 -10.07 -9.65 -13.37
CA ALA A 1 -9.14 -9.58 -12.23
C ALA A 1 -9.88 -9.03 -11.01
N PHE A 2 -9.46 -9.38 -9.80
CA PHE A 2 -9.97 -8.82 -8.54
C PHE A 2 -8.86 -8.01 -7.89
N LEU A 3 -9.15 -6.78 -7.47
CA LEU A 3 -8.20 -5.90 -6.81
C LEU A 3 -8.49 -5.89 -5.30
N GLN A 4 -7.50 -6.26 -4.50
CA GLN A 4 -7.52 -6.11 -3.05
C GLN A 4 -6.40 -5.17 -2.61
N HIS A 5 -6.75 -4.10 -1.92
CA HIS A 5 -5.80 -3.16 -1.32
C HIS A 5 -6.29 -2.73 0.07
N GLY A 6 -5.39 -2.19 0.87
CA GLY A 6 -5.67 -1.72 2.23
C GLY A 6 -4.49 -0.97 2.81
N SER A 7 -4.60 -0.57 4.07
CA SER A 7 -3.54 0.10 4.82
C SER A 7 -3.20 -0.68 6.09
N ILE A 8 -1.92 -0.63 6.47
CA ILE A 8 -1.41 -1.19 7.73
C ILE A 8 -0.81 -0.02 8.51
N PRO A 9 -1.39 0.40 9.64
CA PRO A 9 -0.83 1.47 10.47
C PRO A 9 0.50 1.03 11.09
N ILE A 10 1.61 1.67 10.69
CA ILE A 10 2.93 1.39 11.28
C ILE A 10 3.09 2.11 12.61
N GLU A 11 2.63 3.36 12.68
CA GLU A 11 2.77 4.25 13.84
C GLU A 11 1.44 4.90 14.24
N PRO A 12 1.31 5.37 15.49
CA PRO A 12 0.07 5.97 15.98
C PRO A 12 -0.29 7.23 15.21
N ASN A 13 -1.57 7.34 14.86
CA ASN A 13 -2.11 8.51 14.19
C ASN A 13 -3.12 9.20 15.12
N PRO A 14 -2.93 10.50 15.45
CA PRO A 14 -3.80 11.23 16.38
C PRO A 14 -5.26 11.36 15.90
N TRP A 15 -5.51 11.22 14.59
CA TRP A 15 -6.85 11.24 14.01
C TRP A 15 -7.57 9.89 14.09
N THR A 16 -6.87 8.81 14.43
CA THR A 16 -7.45 7.46 14.59
C THR A 16 -6.96 6.80 15.89
N PRO A 17 -7.23 7.39 17.06
CA PRO A 17 -6.67 6.93 18.34
C PRO A 17 -7.18 5.54 18.78
N GLN A 18 -8.22 5.01 18.13
CA GLN A 18 -8.74 3.67 18.40
C GLN A 18 -8.04 2.57 17.58
N ALA A 19 -7.27 2.95 16.55
CA ALA A 19 -6.53 2.00 15.73
C ALA A 19 -5.21 1.64 16.41
N THR A 20 -4.91 0.34 16.51
CA THR A 20 -3.57 -0.09 16.90
C THR A 20 -2.60 -0.05 15.72
N THR A 21 -1.33 -0.22 16.01
CA THR A 21 -0.23 -0.08 15.06
C THR A 21 0.75 -1.23 15.16
N VAL A 22 1.57 -1.41 14.12
CA VAL A 22 2.63 -2.42 14.13
C VAL A 22 3.62 -2.18 15.27
N ARG A 23 4.03 -0.94 15.52
CA ARG A 23 4.98 -0.60 16.60
C ARG A 23 4.44 -0.92 17.99
N GLU A 24 3.15 -0.63 18.24
CA GLU A 24 2.51 -0.98 19.51
C GLU A 24 2.41 -2.49 19.70
N GLN A 25 1.96 -3.22 18.68
CA GLN A 25 1.80 -4.67 18.76
C GLN A 25 3.14 -5.41 18.84
N ALA A 26 4.18 -4.89 18.19
CA ALA A 26 5.53 -5.44 18.25
C ALA A 26 6.26 -5.07 19.55
N GLY A 27 5.81 -4.03 20.27
CA GLY A 27 6.46 -3.53 21.49
C GLY A 27 7.84 -2.90 21.24
N ARG A 28 8.13 -2.48 20.01
CA ARG A 28 9.40 -1.88 19.60
C ARG A 28 9.23 -1.00 18.37
N ASP A 29 10.26 -0.23 18.06
CA ASP A 29 10.31 0.45 16.78
C ASP A 29 10.48 -0.56 15.62
N VAL A 30 9.70 -0.36 14.58
CA VAL A 30 9.65 -1.16 13.35
C VAL A 30 9.75 -0.19 12.19
N GLY A 31 10.75 -0.40 11.33
CA GLY A 31 10.96 0.40 10.12
C GLY A 31 10.04 -0.02 8.97
N TYR A 32 9.87 0.86 7.99
CA TYR A 32 9.06 0.57 6.80
C TYR A 32 9.63 -0.60 6.00
N GLU A 33 10.93 -0.57 5.69
CA GLU A 33 11.62 -1.58 4.88
C GLU A 33 11.64 -2.94 5.59
N GLU A 34 11.74 -2.92 6.92
CA GLU A 34 11.65 -4.12 7.74
C GLU A 34 10.26 -4.76 7.62
N LEU A 35 9.20 -3.96 7.76
CA LEU A 35 7.82 -4.44 7.65
C LEU A 35 7.52 -4.92 6.23
N GLU A 36 7.93 -4.18 5.21
CA GLU A 36 7.80 -4.55 3.80
C GLU A 36 8.46 -5.91 3.54
N SER A 37 9.72 -6.08 3.94
CA SER A 37 10.46 -7.33 3.77
C SER A 37 9.78 -8.50 4.47
N ALA A 38 9.26 -8.27 5.69
CA ALA A 38 8.53 -9.29 6.44
C ALA A 38 7.23 -9.69 5.74
N ILE A 39 6.47 -8.74 5.21
CA ILE A 39 5.23 -9.00 4.45
C ILE A 39 5.53 -9.80 3.19
N VAL A 40 6.49 -9.35 2.37
CA VAL A 40 6.88 -10.03 1.12
C VAL A 40 7.32 -11.46 1.41
N THR A 41 8.15 -11.67 2.43
CA THR A 41 8.62 -13.01 2.83
C THR A 41 7.45 -13.91 3.23
N ARG A 42 6.57 -13.43 4.11
CA ARG A 42 5.43 -14.23 4.58
C ARG A 42 4.40 -14.51 3.49
N LEU A 43 4.18 -13.57 2.55
CA LEU A 43 3.29 -13.80 1.41
C LEU A 43 3.84 -14.90 0.49
N GLN A 44 5.14 -14.85 0.17
CA GLN A 44 5.79 -15.90 -0.62
C GLN A 44 5.65 -17.28 0.02
N GLU A 45 5.94 -17.38 1.32
CA GLU A 45 5.81 -18.62 2.09
C GLU A 45 4.37 -19.15 2.12
N ARG A 46 3.39 -18.26 2.40
CA ARG A 46 1.99 -18.65 2.58
C ARG A 46 1.29 -18.99 1.28
N LEU A 47 1.66 -18.33 0.18
CA LEU A 47 1.07 -18.57 -1.13
C LEU A 47 1.84 -19.63 -1.94
N GLY A 48 3.04 -20.02 -1.50
CA GLY A 48 3.90 -20.95 -2.24
C GLY A 48 4.39 -20.37 -3.57
N MET A 49 4.61 -19.07 -3.62
CA MET A 49 4.98 -18.33 -4.83
C MET A 49 6.28 -17.56 -4.62
N ARG A 50 6.98 -17.26 -5.73
CA ARG A 50 8.12 -16.35 -5.74
C ARG A 50 7.67 -15.00 -6.29
N LEU A 51 7.79 -13.96 -5.48
CA LEU A 51 7.56 -12.59 -5.90
C LEU A 51 8.86 -12.05 -6.50
N VAL A 52 8.75 -11.35 -7.63
CA VAL A 52 9.88 -10.75 -8.33
C VAL A 52 9.57 -9.27 -8.49
N PRO A 53 10.52 -8.37 -8.17
CA PRO A 53 10.35 -6.95 -8.45
C PRO A 53 10.03 -6.74 -9.93
N GLY A 54 8.97 -5.98 -10.18
CA GLY A 54 8.55 -5.54 -11.50
C GLY A 54 8.44 -4.02 -11.53
N GLU A 55 8.62 -3.45 -12.71
CA GLU A 55 8.36 -2.04 -12.98
C GLU A 55 7.15 -1.92 -13.90
N LEU A 56 6.49 -0.76 -13.88
CA LEU A 56 5.45 -0.47 -14.84
C LEU A 56 6.04 -0.39 -16.24
N ASP A 57 5.45 -1.11 -17.18
CA ASP A 57 5.76 -0.94 -18.60
C ASP A 57 5.20 0.38 -19.17
N ASP A 58 5.52 0.67 -20.43
CA ASP A 58 5.12 1.92 -21.08
C ASP A 58 3.58 2.05 -21.22
N GLU A 59 2.87 0.93 -21.41
CA GLU A 59 1.41 0.92 -21.54
C GLU A 59 0.77 1.19 -20.17
N GLU A 60 1.21 0.48 -19.13
CA GLU A 60 0.76 0.67 -17.75
C GLU A 60 1.04 2.08 -17.24
N ARG A 61 2.22 2.63 -17.57
CA ARG A 61 2.60 4.00 -17.23
C ARG A 61 1.70 5.02 -17.91
N THR A 62 1.47 4.87 -19.21
CA THR A 62 0.57 5.74 -19.97
C THR A 62 -0.85 5.68 -19.39
N ALA A 63 -1.34 4.48 -19.05
CA ALA A 63 -2.64 4.31 -18.42
C ALA A 63 -2.71 4.99 -17.03
N ALA A 64 -1.66 4.86 -16.22
CA ALA A 64 -1.57 5.51 -14.92
C ALA A 64 -1.62 7.04 -15.03
N GLU A 65 -0.89 7.63 -15.98
CA GLU A 65 -0.88 9.09 -16.24
C GLU A 65 -2.25 9.61 -16.68
N VAL A 66 -2.96 8.86 -17.52
CA VAL A 66 -4.35 9.19 -17.91
C VAL A 66 -5.27 9.16 -16.69
N ILE A 67 -5.19 8.10 -15.88
CA ILE A 67 -6.01 7.93 -14.67
C ILE A 67 -5.72 9.04 -13.64
N GLU A 68 -4.46 9.39 -13.44
CA GLU A 68 -4.07 10.50 -12.57
C GLU A 68 -4.70 11.80 -13.04
N ARG A 69 -4.42 12.21 -14.29
CA ARG A 69 -4.88 13.48 -14.87
C ARG A 69 -6.40 13.62 -14.84
N GLU A 70 -7.11 12.57 -15.19
CA GLU A 70 -8.57 12.63 -15.37
C GLU A 70 -9.34 12.39 -14.07
N ARG A 71 -8.70 11.77 -13.06
CA ARG A 71 -9.37 11.38 -11.81
C ARG A 71 -8.62 11.85 -10.58
N TYR A 72 -7.52 11.20 -10.20
CA TYR A 72 -6.92 11.42 -8.89
C TYR A 72 -6.34 12.83 -8.68
N ALA A 73 -5.99 13.55 -9.75
CA ALA A 73 -5.57 14.95 -9.73
C ALA A 73 -6.70 15.95 -10.06
N SER A 74 -7.90 15.47 -10.39
CA SER A 74 -9.02 16.32 -10.81
C SER A 74 -9.96 16.62 -9.65
N ASP A 75 -10.11 17.89 -9.28
CA ASP A 75 -11.08 18.35 -8.27
C ASP A 75 -12.51 17.91 -8.60
N ALA A 76 -12.87 17.93 -9.89
CA ALA A 76 -14.19 17.49 -10.34
C ALA A 76 -14.46 16.00 -10.04
N TRP A 77 -13.41 15.21 -9.88
CA TRP A 77 -13.47 13.82 -9.45
C TRP A 77 -13.35 13.69 -7.92
N THR A 78 -12.30 14.26 -7.33
CA THR A 78 -11.94 14.07 -5.91
C THR A 78 -12.87 14.78 -4.93
N LEU A 79 -13.45 15.92 -5.33
CA LEU A 79 -14.36 16.71 -4.50
C LEU A 79 -15.84 16.45 -4.83
N LYS A 80 -16.12 15.52 -5.74
CA LYS A 80 -17.49 15.12 -6.05
C LYS A 80 -18.08 14.37 -4.87
N ARG A 81 -19.19 14.89 -4.33
CA ARG A 81 -19.98 14.25 -3.27
C ARG A 81 -20.98 13.25 -3.82
#